data_AF-A0A3N5L7Q4-F1
#
_entry.id   AF-A0A3N5L7Q4-F1
#
_cell.length_a   1.000
_cell.length_b   1.000
_cell.length_c   1.000
_cell.angle_alpha   90.00
_cell.angle_beta   90.00
_cell.angle_gamma   90.00
#
_symmetry.space_group_name_H-M   'P 1'
#
loop_
_entity.id
_entity.type
_entity.pdbx_description
1 polymer ?
#
loop_
_entity_poly.entity_id
_entity_poly.type
_entity_poly.pdbx_seq_one_letter_code
_entity_poly.pdbx_strand_id
1 'polypeptide(L)'
;MEQGGRWHGSESTAALACGRARPGEVASRRKRGRRMIFDFFDELNWLAVLVAAVAWFAFSAVWYSVPPLSNAWQRAAKVTMTEGPPLVMLLVPTFIGYFVTSIAIALLARGIGADELGDGLALGVVLGVGFGVVGALVNQLYERKGSSYWLINGINAIIALCIVSVIVTLWD
;
A
#
# COMPACT_ATOMS: atom_id res chain seq x y z
N MET A 1 -80.99 -19.78 24.22
CA MET A 1 -80.76 -20.64 23.03
C MET A 1 -79.25 -20.76 22.90
N GLU A 2 -78.68 -21.84 23.42
CA GLU A 2 -78.09 -22.95 22.63
C GLU A 2 -76.66 -22.59 22.15
N GLN A 3 -75.54 -23.31 22.31
CA GLN A 3 -75.07 -24.62 22.78
C GLN A 3 -73.57 -24.42 23.18
N GLY A 4 -72.92 -25.13 24.11
CA GLY A 4 -72.26 -26.43 23.90
C GLY A 4 -70.75 -26.34 23.56
N GLY A 5 -69.86 -26.92 24.38
CA GLY A 5 -68.44 -27.24 24.06
C GLY A 5 -67.46 -26.88 25.19
N ARG A 6 -66.86 -27.77 26.01
CA ARG A 6 -66.12 -29.04 25.83
C ARG A 6 -64.60 -28.85 25.55
N TRP A 7 -63.81 -29.07 26.61
CA TRP A 7 -62.43 -29.63 26.77
C TRP A 7 -61.17 -29.06 26.06
N HIS A 8 -60.12 -29.02 26.90
CA HIS A 8 -58.72 -29.38 26.70
C HIS A 8 -57.74 -28.38 26.08
N GLY A 9 -56.63 -28.21 26.83
CA GLY A 9 -55.52 -27.33 26.50
C GLY A 9 -54.65 -27.86 25.37
N SER A 10 -53.81 -26.97 24.87
CA SER A 10 -52.59 -27.33 24.19
C SER A 10 -51.50 -26.35 24.61
N GLU A 11 -50.51 -26.89 25.31
CA GLU A 11 -49.16 -26.36 25.30
C GLU A 11 -48.69 -26.29 23.85
N SER A 12 -48.17 -25.15 23.41
CA SER A 12 -47.42 -25.07 22.16
C SER A 12 -46.25 -24.11 22.34
N THR A 13 -45.22 -24.69 22.95
CA THR A 13 -43.85 -24.68 22.43
C THR A 13 -43.31 -23.33 21.95
N ALA A 14 -42.69 -22.63 22.91
CA ALA A 14 -41.45 -21.91 22.68
C ALA A 14 -40.38 -22.87 22.12
N ALA A 15 -40.40 -23.14 20.82
CA ALA A 15 -39.34 -23.84 20.11
C ALA A 15 -38.39 -22.79 19.51
N LEU A 16 -37.33 -22.54 20.27
CA LEU A 16 -36.10 -21.88 19.85
C LEU A 16 -35.75 -22.23 18.39
N ALA A 17 -35.86 -21.25 17.50
CA ALA A 17 -35.22 -21.29 16.19
C ALA A 17 -33.71 -21.09 16.36
N CYS A 18 -33.04 -22.01 17.07
CA CYS A 18 -31.60 -22.17 16.99
C CYS A 18 -31.33 -22.91 15.69
N GLY A 19 -31.24 -22.14 14.59
CA GLY A 19 -30.87 -22.66 13.28
C GLY A 19 -29.53 -23.36 13.37
N ARG A 20 -29.54 -24.70 13.40
CA ARG A 20 -28.35 -25.53 13.36
C ARG A 20 -27.69 -25.32 11.99
N ALA A 21 -26.65 -24.50 11.95
CA ALA A 21 -25.85 -24.30 10.74
C ALA A 21 -25.45 -25.66 10.19
N ARG A 22 -25.71 -25.89 8.88
CA ARG A 22 -25.42 -27.18 8.26
C ARG A 22 -23.90 -27.39 8.29
N PRO A 23 -23.39 -28.62 8.55
CA PRO A 23 -21.95 -28.88 8.63
C PRO A 23 -21.14 -28.36 7.42
N GLY A 24 -21.74 -28.36 6.22
CA GLY A 24 -21.15 -27.80 5.01
C GLY A 24 -21.07 -26.27 4.97
N GLU A 25 -21.95 -25.57 5.66
CA GLU A 25 -22.00 -24.11 5.72
C GLU A 25 -20.83 -23.56 6.56
N VAL A 26 -20.53 -24.21 7.68
CA VAL A 26 -19.39 -23.88 8.54
C VAL A 26 -18.04 -24.14 7.83
N ALA A 27 -17.95 -25.24 7.07
CA ALA A 27 -16.78 -25.54 6.26
C ALA A 27 -16.60 -24.55 5.09
N SER A 28 -17.70 -24.09 4.47
CA SER A 28 -17.67 -23.08 3.39
C SER A 28 -17.26 -21.69 3.88
N ARG A 29 -17.75 -21.26 5.06
CA ARG A 29 -17.34 -20.00 5.70
C ARG A 29 -15.85 -20.00 6.07
N ARG A 30 -15.32 -21.15 6.49
CA ARG A 30 -13.89 -21.31 6.83
C ARG A 30 -12.96 -21.26 5.60
N LYS A 31 -13.44 -21.64 4.40
CA LYS A 31 -12.69 -21.48 3.14
C LYS A 31 -12.74 -20.04 2.59
N ARG A 32 -13.82 -19.30 2.84
CA ARG A 32 -14.03 -17.93 2.34
C ARG A 32 -13.22 -16.86 3.07
N GLY A 33 -12.76 -17.12 4.30
CA GLY A 33 -12.02 -16.12 5.11
C GLY A 33 -10.50 -16.20 5.08
N ARG A 34 -9.88 -17.08 4.26
CA ARG A 34 -8.44 -17.41 4.39
C ARG A 34 -7.53 -16.91 3.26
N ARG A 35 -8.05 -16.22 2.26
CA ARG A 35 -7.27 -15.47 1.28
C ARG A 35 -7.99 -14.14 1.01
N MET A 36 -7.31 -13.04 1.24
CA MET A 36 -7.79 -11.69 0.92
C MET A 36 -6.62 -10.96 0.24
N ILE A 37 -5.47 -10.89 0.93
CA ILE A 37 -4.25 -10.31 0.35
C ILE A 37 -3.67 -11.18 -0.77
N PHE A 38 -3.65 -12.51 -0.59
CA PHE A 38 -3.10 -13.45 -1.58
C PHE A 38 -3.93 -13.52 -2.86
N ASP A 39 -5.25 -13.26 -2.77
CA ASP A 39 -6.10 -13.23 -3.96
C ASP A 39 -5.77 -11.99 -4.82
N PHE A 40 -5.46 -10.85 -4.20
CA PHE A 40 -5.04 -9.66 -4.93
C PHE A 40 -3.73 -9.83 -5.71
N PHE A 41 -2.82 -10.72 -5.29
CA PHE A 41 -1.58 -10.97 -6.04
C PHE A 41 -1.83 -11.56 -7.43
N ASP A 42 -2.85 -12.42 -7.56
CA ASP A 42 -3.23 -13.01 -8.84
C ASP A 42 -3.94 -11.99 -9.75
N GLU A 43 -4.46 -10.91 -9.16
CA GLU A 43 -5.18 -9.82 -9.84
C GLU A 43 -4.29 -8.63 -10.21
N LEU A 44 -3.02 -8.61 -9.77
CA LEU A 44 -2.10 -7.51 -10.08
C LEU A 44 -1.69 -7.51 -11.56
N ASN A 45 -1.74 -6.34 -12.17
CA ASN A 45 -1.05 -6.11 -13.44
C ASN A 45 0.47 -6.02 -13.21
N TRP A 46 1.16 -7.14 -13.38
CA TRP A 46 2.61 -7.24 -13.21
C TRP A 46 3.41 -6.31 -14.13
N LEU A 47 2.87 -5.98 -15.31
CA LEU A 47 3.51 -5.01 -16.21
C LEU A 47 3.41 -3.59 -15.65
N ALA A 48 2.27 -3.21 -15.09
CA ALA A 48 2.10 -1.92 -14.41
C ALA A 48 3.05 -1.79 -13.21
N VAL A 49 3.19 -2.84 -12.40
CA VAL A 49 4.13 -2.88 -11.27
C VAL A 49 5.57 -2.69 -11.74
N LEU A 50 5.98 -3.41 -12.80
CA LEU A 50 7.33 -3.29 -13.34
C LEU A 50 7.58 -1.87 -13.88
N VAL A 51 6.64 -1.30 -14.62
CA VAL A 51 6.77 0.05 -15.17
C VAL A 51 6.78 1.10 -14.06
N ALA A 52 5.98 0.95 -13.02
CA ALA A 52 6.02 1.83 -11.84
C ALA A 52 7.40 1.81 -11.16
N ALA A 53 7.99 0.62 -10.99
CA ALA A 53 9.32 0.46 -10.42
C ALA A 53 10.40 1.10 -11.30
N VAL A 54 10.34 0.93 -12.61
CA VAL A 54 11.25 1.55 -13.58
C VAL A 54 11.08 3.08 -13.59
N ALA A 55 9.85 3.59 -13.53
CA ALA A 55 9.57 5.02 -13.49
C ALA A 55 10.14 5.66 -12.22
N TRP A 56 9.95 5.04 -11.06
CA TRP A 56 10.57 5.49 -9.82
C TRP A 56 12.10 5.42 -9.91
N PHE A 57 12.66 4.34 -10.45
CA PHE A 57 14.11 4.22 -10.62
C PHE A 57 14.70 5.32 -11.49
N ALA A 58 14.07 5.61 -12.64
CA ALA A 58 14.47 6.68 -13.54
C ALA A 58 14.34 8.06 -12.88
N PHE A 59 13.24 8.31 -12.16
CA PHE A 59 13.05 9.54 -11.39
C PHE A 59 14.15 9.72 -10.33
N SER A 60 14.47 8.67 -9.58
CA SER A 60 15.54 8.69 -8.57
C SER A 60 16.91 8.95 -9.19
N ALA A 61 17.21 8.36 -10.34
CA ALA A 61 18.45 8.65 -11.07
C ALA A 61 18.56 10.14 -11.41
N VAL A 62 17.48 10.76 -11.89
CA VAL A 62 17.45 12.20 -12.15
C VAL A 62 17.64 12.99 -10.84
N TRP A 63 16.93 12.63 -9.77
CA TRP A 63 16.98 13.36 -8.50
C TRP A 63 18.38 13.36 -7.87
N TYR A 64 19.07 12.23 -7.89
CA TYR A 64 20.38 12.09 -7.24
C TYR A 64 21.57 12.45 -8.14
N SER A 65 21.39 12.51 -9.47
CA SER A 65 22.49 12.77 -10.41
C SER A 65 22.42 14.13 -11.13
N VAL A 66 21.24 14.75 -11.27
CA VAL A 66 21.07 15.96 -12.10
C VAL A 66 20.93 17.22 -11.24
N PRO A 67 21.80 18.24 -11.40
CA PRO A 67 21.62 19.54 -10.77
C PRO A 67 20.35 20.26 -11.26
N PRO A 68 19.66 21.07 -10.42
CA PRO A 68 20.04 21.47 -9.06
C PRO A 68 19.62 20.49 -7.94
N LEU A 69 18.82 19.46 -8.27
CA LEU A 69 18.26 18.53 -7.28
C LEU A 69 19.36 17.75 -6.56
N SER A 70 20.31 17.20 -7.31
CA SER A 70 21.44 16.45 -6.75
C SER A 70 22.29 17.30 -5.80
N ASN A 71 22.49 18.58 -6.11
CA ASN A 71 23.24 19.52 -5.28
C ASN A 71 22.48 19.86 -3.98
N ALA A 72 21.16 20.06 -4.06
CA ALA A 72 20.33 20.32 -2.90
C ALA A 72 20.34 19.12 -1.94
N TRP A 73 20.16 17.90 -2.48
CA TRP A 73 20.23 16.67 -1.70
C TRP A 73 21.61 16.47 -1.07
N GLN A 74 22.72 16.60 -1.82
CA GLN A 74 24.08 16.43 -1.28
C GLN A 74 24.37 17.37 -0.11
N ARG A 75 24.00 18.66 -0.24
CA ARG A 75 24.16 19.65 0.84
C ARG A 75 23.35 19.29 2.08
N ALA A 76 22.11 18.85 1.90
CA ALA A 76 21.24 18.49 3.01
C ALA A 76 21.65 17.16 3.67
N ALA A 77 22.08 16.19 2.87
CA ALA A 77 22.58 14.89 3.32
C ALA A 77 24.00 14.97 3.93
N LYS A 78 24.71 16.10 3.72
CA LYS A 78 26.09 16.33 4.11
C LYS A 78 27.04 15.26 3.54
N VAL A 79 26.81 14.87 2.29
CA VAL A 79 27.63 13.87 1.58
C VAL A 79 28.38 14.52 0.42
N THR A 80 29.59 14.05 0.16
CA THR A 80 30.38 14.38 -1.03
C THR A 80 30.49 13.15 -1.92
N MET A 81 30.17 13.28 -3.20
CA MET A 81 30.30 12.17 -4.17
C MET A 81 31.76 12.04 -4.64
N THR A 82 32.65 11.66 -3.72
CA THR A 82 34.07 11.54 -4.02
C THR A 82 34.52 10.09 -4.13
N GLU A 83 34.01 9.17 -3.31
CA GLU A 83 34.25 7.72 -3.44
C GLU A 83 33.06 6.95 -2.86
N GLY A 84 32.43 6.12 -3.70
CA GLY A 84 31.29 5.28 -3.31
C GLY A 84 31.52 3.82 -3.69
N PRO A 85 30.77 2.88 -3.11
CA PRO A 85 30.80 1.49 -3.53
C PRO A 85 30.50 1.38 -5.04
N PRO A 86 30.90 0.26 -5.69
CA PRO A 86 30.62 0.03 -7.10
C PRO A 86 29.15 0.30 -7.42
N LEU A 87 28.88 1.01 -8.52
CA LEU A 87 27.52 1.45 -8.88
C LEU A 87 26.50 0.30 -8.85
N VAL A 88 26.90 -0.89 -9.30
CA VAL A 88 26.07 -2.10 -9.28
C VAL A 88 25.60 -2.51 -7.88
N MET A 89 26.42 -2.32 -6.85
CA MET A 89 26.08 -2.63 -5.45
C MET A 89 25.05 -1.66 -4.87
N LEU A 90 24.81 -0.53 -5.54
CA LEU A 90 23.77 0.43 -5.16
C LEU A 90 22.52 0.24 -6.02
N LEU A 91 22.67 0.15 -7.34
CA LEU A 91 21.53 0.12 -8.26
C LEU A 91 20.66 -1.13 -8.14
N VAL A 92 21.26 -2.32 -8.00
CA VAL A 92 20.51 -3.59 -7.92
C VAL A 92 19.60 -3.64 -6.68
N PRO A 93 20.12 -3.45 -5.45
CA PRO A 93 19.25 -3.46 -4.27
C PRO A 93 18.25 -2.29 -4.28
N THR A 94 18.61 -1.13 -4.82
CA THR A 94 17.66 -0.02 -4.98
C THR A 94 16.49 -0.40 -5.88
N PHE A 95 16.76 -0.99 -7.05
CA PHE A 95 15.70 -1.41 -7.96
C PHE A 95 14.81 -2.49 -7.35
N ILE A 96 15.40 -3.48 -6.67
CA ILE A 96 14.63 -4.51 -5.96
C ILE A 96 13.73 -3.88 -4.90
N GLY A 97 14.25 -2.92 -4.12
CA GLY A 97 13.45 -2.17 -3.15
C GLY A 97 12.27 -1.46 -3.79
N TYR A 98 12.50 -0.73 -4.89
CA TYR A 98 11.44 -0.03 -5.62
C TYR A 98 10.39 -0.99 -6.20
N PHE A 99 10.82 -2.14 -6.71
CA PHE A 99 9.91 -3.16 -7.22
C PHE A 99 9.04 -3.75 -6.11
N VAL A 100 9.64 -4.13 -4.97
CA VAL A 100 8.89 -4.66 -3.81
C VAL A 100 7.91 -3.62 -3.26
N THR A 101 8.33 -2.36 -3.14
CA THR A 101 7.42 -1.29 -2.69
C THR A 101 6.31 -1.03 -3.71
N SER A 102 6.58 -1.13 -5.02
CA SER A 102 5.55 -0.98 -6.05
C SER A 102 4.50 -2.08 -5.97
N ILE A 103 4.88 -3.32 -5.66
CA ILE A 103 3.92 -4.41 -5.36
C ILE A 103 3.04 -4.04 -4.17
N ALA A 104 3.64 -3.56 -3.08
CA ALA A 104 2.88 -3.18 -1.88
C ALA A 104 1.87 -2.04 -2.17
N ILE A 105 2.25 -1.05 -2.98
CA ILE A 105 1.36 0.04 -3.38
C ILE A 105 0.24 -0.47 -4.29
N ALA A 106 0.53 -1.35 -5.24
CA ALA A 106 -0.50 -1.95 -6.09
C ALA A 106 -1.52 -2.75 -5.28
N LEU A 107 -1.07 -3.53 -4.28
CA LEU A 107 -1.95 -4.23 -3.36
C LEU A 107 -2.80 -3.27 -2.52
N LEU A 108 -2.24 -2.14 -2.08
CA LEU A 108 -2.99 -1.11 -1.36
C LEU A 108 -4.03 -0.45 -2.25
N ALA A 109 -3.67 -0.07 -3.48
CA ALA A 109 -4.58 0.52 -4.47
C ALA A 109 -5.77 -0.41 -4.75
N ARG A 110 -5.49 -1.68 -5.06
CA ARG A 110 -6.52 -2.73 -5.22
C ARG A 110 -7.38 -2.90 -3.96
N GLY A 111 -6.74 -2.99 -2.79
CA GLY A 111 -7.41 -3.23 -1.52
C GLY A 111 -8.37 -2.12 -1.10
N ILE A 112 -8.11 -0.87 -1.52
CA ILE A 112 -9.03 0.27 -1.30
C ILE A 112 -9.95 0.54 -2.50
N GLY A 113 -9.80 -0.22 -3.60
CA GLY A 113 -10.57 -0.03 -4.82
C GLY A 113 -10.26 1.27 -5.55
N ALA A 114 -9.00 1.74 -5.52
CA ALA A 114 -8.58 2.93 -6.23
C ALA A 114 -8.56 2.66 -7.75
N ASP A 115 -9.33 3.43 -8.52
CA ASP A 115 -9.48 3.27 -9.97
C ASP A 115 -9.35 4.60 -10.75
N GLU A 116 -9.38 5.73 -10.06
CA GLU A 116 -9.24 7.05 -10.68
C GLU A 116 -7.87 7.72 -10.41
N LEU A 117 -7.52 8.70 -11.25
CA LEU A 117 -6.31 9.51 -11.07
C LEU A 117 -6.28 10.19 -9.68
N GLY A 118 -7.44 10.64 -9.21
CA GLY A 118 -7.58 11.27 -7.90
C GLY A 118 -7.19 10.33 -6.75
N ASP A 119 -7.60 9.07 -6.83
CA ASP A 119 -7.30 8.05 -5.81
C ASP A 119 -5.82 7.68 -5.84
N GLY A 120 -5.25 7.50 -7.04
CA GLY A 120 -3.82 7.29 -7.22
C GLY A 120 -3.00 8.42 -6.59
N LEU A 121 -3.35 9.68 -6.86
CA LEU A 121 -2.68 10.84 -6.27
C LEU A 121 -2.86 10.90 -4.75
N ALA A 122 -4.09 10.69 -4.25
CA ALA A 122 -4.38 10.73 -2.82
C ALA A 122 -3.59 9.64 -2.07
N LEU A 123 -3.57 8.41 -2.59
CA LEU A 123 -2.79 7.30 -2.05
C LEU A 123 -1.29 7.65 -2.03
N GLY A 124 -0.76 8.17 -3.15
CA GLY A 124 0.64 8.56 -3.26
C GLY A 124 1.04 9.65 -2.26
N VAL A 125 0.20 10.67 -2.07
CA VAL A 125 0.43 11.74 -1.08
C VAL A 125 0.37 11.20 0.34
N VAL A 126 -0.62 10.38 0.67
CA VAL A 126 -0.76 9.78 2.01
C VAL A 126 0.45 8.93 2.36
N LEU A 127 0.88 8.06 1.44
CA LEU A 127 2.08 7.24 1.63
C LEU A 127 3.36 8.11 1.66
N GLY A 128 3.43 9.12 0.80
CA GLY A 128 4.53 10.08 0.72
C GLY A 128 4.74 10.85 2.01
N VAL A 129 3.67 11.36 2.60
CA VAL A 129 3.73 12.06 3.89
C VAL A 129 3.98 11.06 5.02
N GLY A 130 3.17 10.01 5.11
CA GLY A 130 3.17 9.08 6.24
C GLY A 130 4.46 8.28 6.38
N PHE A 131 5.04 7.83 5.27
CA PHE A 131 6.28 7.04 5.29
C PHE A 131 7.49 7.84 4.84
N GLY A 132 7.34 8.65 3.79
CA GLY A 132 8.45 9.41 3.20
C GLY A 132 8.90 10.59 4.06
N VAL A 133 8.03 11.58 4.25
CA VAL A 133 8.34 12.81 5.02
C VAL A 133 8.68 12.46 6.46
N VAL A 134 7.83 11.68 7.13
CA VAL A 134 8.06 11.28 8.52
C VAL A 134 9.35 10.47 8.66
N GLY A 135 9.60 9.50 7.77
CA GLY A 135 10.84 8.72 7.77
C GLY A 135 12.08 9.58 7.57
N ALA A 136 12.02 10.54 6.64
CA ALA A 136 13.12 11.47 6.41
C ALA A 136 13.37 12.41 7.61
N LEU A 137 12.32 12.84 8.30
CA LEU A 137 12.42 13.63 9.52
C LEU A 137 13.08 12.85 10.66
N VAL A 138 12.63 11.61 10.88
CA VAL A 138 13.22 10.72 11.89
C VAL A 138 14.70 10.49 11.59
N ASN A 139 15.05 10.14 10.34
CA ASN A 139 16.44 9.95 9.94
C ASN A 139 17.29 11.23 10.15
N GLN A 140 16.75 12.40 9.84
CA GLN A 140 17.45 13.66 10.11
C GLN A 140 17.78 13.86 11.59
N LEU A 141 16.83 13.55 12.48
CA LEU A 141 16.99 13.73 13.93
C LEU A 141 18.08 12.81 14.49
N TYR A 142 18.11 11.54 14.06
CA TYR A 142 19.07 10.57 14.57
C TYR A 142 20.44 10.66 13.89
N GLU A 143 20.50 10.90 12.58
CA GLU A 143 21.74 10.94 11.80
C GLU A 143 22.36 12.35 11.73
N ARG A 144 21.77 13.34 12.41
CA ARG A 144 22.26 14.74 12.47
C ARG A 144 22.50 15.37 11.09
N LYS A 145 21.62 15.07 10.14
CA LYS A 145 21.64 15.63 8.77
C LYS A 145 21.42 17.14 8.77
N GLY A 146 21.53 17.78 7.60
CA GLY A 146 21.22 19.20 7.44
C GLY A 146 19.76 19.52 7.80
N SER A 147 19.48 20.76 8.21
CA SER A 147 18.15 21.18 8.67
C SER A 147 17.04 21.01 7.62
N SER A 148 17.40 20.97 6.34
CA SER A 148 16.51 20.79 5.18
C SER A 148 16.40 19.34 4.67
N TYR A 149 17.06 18.36 5.31
CA TYR A 149 17.10 16.98 4.81
C TYR A 149 15.72 16.32 4.73
N TRP A 150 14.91 16.49 5.78
CA TRP A 150 13.56 15.95 5.85
C TRP A 150 12.66 16.50 4.75
N LEU A 151 12.83 17.78 4.42
CA LEU A 151 12.04 18.46 3.40
C LEU A 151 12.42 17.96 2.00
N ILE A 152 13.72 17.89 1.70
CA ILE A 152 14.20 17.47 0.37
C ILE A 152 13.85 16.00 0.11
N ASN A 153 14.10 15.11 1.06
CA ASN A 153 13.77 13.70 0.90
C ASN A 153 12.27 13.43 1.05
N GLY A 154 11.56 14.23 1.85
CA GLY A 154 10.11 14.16 1.95
C GLY A 154 9.41 14.51 0.64
N ILE A 155 9.82 15.60 -0.02
CA ILE A 155 9.31 15.99 -1.34
C ILE A 155 9.65 14.92 -2.38
N ASN A 156 10.89 14.43 -2.39
CA ASN A 156 11.29 13.33 -3.25
C ASN A 156 10.36 12.13 -3.08
N ALA A 157 10.11 11.70 -1.84
CA ALA A 157 9.26 10.57 -1.54
C ALA A 157 7.81 10.81 -1.96
N ILE A 158 7.24 11.99 -1.71
CA ILE A 158 5.87 12.31 -2.17
C ILE A 158 5.77 12.17 -3.69
N ILE A 159 6.69 12.76 -4.45
CA ILE A 159 6.66 12.70 -5.92
C ILE A 159 6.82 11.25 -6.38
N ALA A 160 7.81 10.53 -5.86
CA ALA A 160 8.06 9.14 -6.21
C ALA A 160 6.85 8.24 -5.94
N LEU A 161 6.25 8.34 -4.75
CA LEU A 161 5.12 7.49 -4.38
C LEU A 161 3.85 7.88 -5.14
N CYS A 162 3.67 9.16 -5.52
CA CYS A 162 2.62 9.57 -6.46
C CYS A 162 2.81 8.98 -7.86
N ILE A 163 4.05 8.97 -8.39
CA ILE A 163 4.34 8.35 -9.69
C ILE A 163 3.95 6.86 -9.65
N VAL A 164 4.39 6.14 -8.61
CA VAL A 164 4.11 4.71 -8.46
C VAL A 164 2.62 4.46 -8.30
N SER A 165 1.94 5.16 -7.38
CA SER A 165 0.52 4.95 -7.10
C SER A 165 -0.35 5.28 -8.32
N VAL A 166 -0.09 6.38 -9.02
CA VAL A 166 -0.83 6.73 -10.23
C VAL A 166 -0.66 5.68 -11.32
N ILE A 167 0.56 5.17 -11.55
CA ILE A 167 0.80 4.15 -12.57
C ILE A 167 0.04 2.86 -12.24
N VAL A 168 0.13 2.37 -11.00
CA VAL A 168 -0.52 1.10 -10.64
C VAL A 168 -2.04 1.23 -10.51
N THR A 169 -2.57 2.41 -10.18
CA THR A 169 -4.02 2.67 -10.12
C THR A 169 -4.64 2.81 -11.51
N LEU A 170 -3.99 3.55 -12.43
CA LEU A 170 -4.55 3.79 -13.76
C LEU A 170 -4.32 2.64 -14.74
N TRP A 171 -3.37 1.76 -14.44
CA TRP A 171 -3.04 0.61 -15.25
C TRP A 171 -3.32 -0.71 -14.52
N ASP A 172 -4.34 -0.67 -13.66
CA ASP A 172 -4.80 -1.82 -12.88
C ASP A 172 -5.61 -2.81 -13.73
#